data_AF-A0A3L7MRP6-F1
#
_entry.id   AF-A0A3L7MRP6-F1
#
_cell.length_a   1.000
_cell.length_b   1.000
_cell.length_c   1.000
_cell.angle_alpha   90.00
_cell.angle_beta   90.00
_cell.angle_gamma   90.00
#
_symmetry.space_group_name_H-M   'P 1'
#
loop_
_entity.id
_entity.type
_entity.pdbx_description
1 polymer ?
#
loop_
_entity_poly.entity_id
_entity_poly.type
_entity_poly.pdbx_seq_one_letter_code
_entity_poly.pdbx_strand_id
1 'polypeptide(L)'
;MEPSILLSLTIGLIAWAFLSLGAAVAGLYFTPKKDAEFWRAFWFMNGIWGLIDGIIGWANLITTPATMDFLQKVLSINTFLDFIYITAGLVLVALAKPVLKGFGFAVLLQGFFLLIFDAVFLFLSYRA
;
A
#
# COMPACT_ATOMS: atom_id res chain seq x y z
N MET A 1 -25.06 11.63 4.45
CA MET A 1 -23.85 12.13 3.77
C MET A 1 -22.59 11.32 4.11
N GLU A 2 -22.68 10.25 4.91
CA GLU A 2 -21.56 9.33 5.23
C GLU A 2 -21.05 8.36 4.13
N PRO A 3 -21.82 7.91 3.11
CA PRO A 3 -21.35 6.90 2.16
C PRO A 3 -20.19 7.34 1.26
N SER A 4 -19.96 8.65 1.10
CA SER A 4 -19.02 9.18 0.10
C SER A 4 -17.56 8.95 0.46
N ILE A 5 -17.19 9.04 1.74
CA ILE A 5 -15.79 8.91 2.19
C ILE A 5 -15.34 7.46 2.08
N LEU A 6 -16.12 6.53 2.61
CA LEU A 6 -15.79 5.10 2.55
C LEU A 6 -15.69 4.62 1.10
N LEU A 7 -16.62 5.05 0.24
CA LEU A 7 -16.56 4.72 -1.18
C LEU A 7 -15.33 5.31 -1.87
N SER A 8 -14.99 6.57 -1.58
CA SER A 8 -13.80 7.24 -2.15
C SER A 8 -12.50 6.56 -1.70
N LEU A 9 -12.42 6.17 -0.42
CA LEU A 9 -11.31 5.38 0.12
C LEU A 9 -11.20 4.04 -0.62
N THR A 10 -12.33 3.35 -0.79
CA THR A 10 -12.36 2.04 -1.45
C THR A 10 -11.90 2.13 -2.89
N ILE A 11 -12.40 3.12 -3.64
CA ILE A 11 -12.00 3.35 -5.03
C ILE A 11 -10.51 3.70 -5.11
N GLY A 12 -10.03 4.57 -4.22
CA GLY A 12 -8.62 4.96 -4.15
C GLY A 12 -7.69 3.76 -3.90
N LEU A 13 -8.04 2.92 -2.92
CA LEU A 13 -7.26 1.73 -2.57
C LEU A 13 -7.26 0.69 -3.71
N ILE A 14 -8.41 0.45 -4.33
CA ILE A 14 -8.52 -0.44 -5.50
C ILE A 14 -7.71 0.11 -6.68
N ALA A 15 -7.77 1.42 -6.96
CA ALA A 15 -6.99 2.02 -8.02
C ALA A 15 -5.49 1.85 -7.78
N TRP A 16 -5.02 2.08 -6.55
CA TRP A 16 -3.64 1.85 -6.14
C TRP A 16 -3.23 0.38 -6.30
N ALA A 17 -4.09 -0.54 -5.91
CA ALA A 17 -3.89 -1.98 -6.08
C ALA A 17 -3.71 -2.37 -7.56
N PHE A 18 -4.60 -1.91 -8.44
CA PHE A 18 -4.51 -2.17 -9.89
C PHE A 18 -3.24 -1.57 -10.50
N LEU A 19 -2.88 -0.34 -10.12
CA LEU A 19 -1.64 0.29 -10.58
C LEU A 19 -0.41 -0.51 -10.11
N SER A 20 -0.37 -0.90 -8.84
CA SER A 20 0.73 -1.67 -8.25
C SER A 20 0.86 -3.05 -8.88
N LEU A 21 -0.25 -3.77 -9.07
CA LEU A 21 -0.27 -5.09 -9.72
C LEU A 21 0.11 -5.00 -11.20
N GLY A 22 -0.44 -4.04 -11.95
CA GLY A 22 -0.09 -3.82 -13.35
C GLY A 22 1.39 -3.47 -13.52
N ALA A 23 1.91 -2.57 -12.68
CA ALA A 23 3.32 -2.22 -12.67
C ALA A 23 4.21 -3.41 -12.27
N ALA A 24 3.80 -4.22 -11.29
CA ALA A 24 4.53 -5.42 -10.89
C ALA A 24 4.59 -6.47 -12.01
N VAL A 25 3.48 -6.74 -12.70
CA VAL A 25 3.44 -7.65 -13.85
C VAL A 25 4.37 -7.15 -14.95
N ALA A 26 4.26 -5.88 -15.34
CA ALA A 26 5.12 -5.29 -16.36
C ALA A 26 6.60 -5.32 -15.95
N GLY A 27 6.91 -4.94 -14.70
CA GLY A 27 8.26 -4.88 -14.17
C GLY A 27 8.92 -6.26 -14.01
N LEU A 28 8.16 -7.29 -13.67
CA LEU A 28 8.65 -8.68 -13.62
C LEU A 28 8.84 -9.29 -15.02
N TYR A 29 7.99 -8.93 -15.97
CA TYR A 29 8.10 -9.40 -17.35
C TYR A 29 9.26 -8.72 -18.10
N PHE A 30 9.43 -7.42 -17.93
CA PHE A 30 10.47 -6.60 -18.57
C PHE A 30 11.62 -6.25 -17.61
N THR A 31 11.95 -7.15 -16.67
CA THR A 31 13.02 -6.89 -15.69
C THR A 31 14.37 -6.59 -16.39
N PRO A 32 15.05 -5.49 -16.04
CA PRO A 32 16.39 -5.20 -16.54
C PRO A 32 17.39 -6.32 -16.23
N LYS A 33 18.30 -6.60 -17.18
CA LYS A 33 19.38 -7.60 -16.96
C LYS A 33 20.40 -7.14 -15.92
N LYS A 34 20.70 -5.83 -15.90
CA LYS A 34 21.52 -5.21 -14.87
C LYS A 34 20.71 -5.09 -13.58
N ASP A 35 21.31 -5.47 -12.45
CA ASP A 35 20.68 -5.43 -11.13
C ASP A 35 19.34 -6.20 -11.07
N ALA A 36 19.24 -7.30 -11.84
CA ALA A 36 18.00 -8.06 -12.01
C ALA A 36 17.40 -8.55 -10.69
N GLU A 37 18.24 -8.98 -9.73
CA GLU A 37 17.78 -9.42 -8.41
C GLU A 37 17.08 -8.31 -7.63
N PHE A 38 17.61 -7.08 -7.68
CA PHE A 38 17.00 -5.92 -7.04
C PHE A 38 15.62 -5.63 -7.66
N TRP A 39 15.55 -5.55 -8.99
CA TRP A 39 14.31 -5.21 -9.68
C TRP A 39 13.25 -6.29 -9.53
N ARG A 40 13.62 -7.57 -9.59
CA ARG A 40 12.68 -8.68 -9.33
C ARG A 40 12.12 -8.58 -7.92
N ALA A 41 12.97 -8.35 -6.92
CA ALA A 41 12.53 -8.19 -5.54
C ALA A 41 11.59 -6.98 -5.39
N PHE A 42 11.96 -5.83 -5.96
CA PHE A 42 11.15 -4.61 -5.92
C PHE A 42 9.75 -4.81 -6.52
N TRP A 43 9.67 -5.37 -7.73
CA TRP A 43 8.39 -5.59 -8.40
C TRP A 43 7.56 -6.69 -7.75
N PHE A 44 8.19 -7.76 -7.29
CA PHE A 44 7.50 -8.81 -6.56
C PHE A 44 6.84 -8.27 -5.29
N MET A 45 7.59 -7.49 -4.49
CA MET A 45 7.06 -6.91 -3.25
C MET A 45 5.94 -5.89 -3.52
N ASN A 46 6.06 -5.04 -4.54
CA ASN A 46 4.95 -4.16 -4.95
C ASN A 46 3.71 -4.95 -5.39
N GLY A 47 3.90 -6.09 -6.07
CA GLY A 47 2.79 -6.96 -6.46
C GLY A 47 2.08 -7.60 -5.26
N ILE A 48 2.82 -8.01 -4.23
CA ILE A 48 2.24 -8.56 -2.99
C ILE A 48 1.41 -7.49 -2.27
N TRP A 49 1.94 -6.28 -2.07
CA TRP A 49 1.19 -5.20 -1.43
C TRP A 49 -0.03 -4.78 -2.26
N GLY A 50 0.12 -4.62 -3.58
CA GLY A 50 -1.00 -4.34 -4.47
C GLY A 50 -2.09 -5.41 -4.41
N LEU A 51 -1.73 -6.70 -4.25
CA LEU A 51 -2.70 -7.77 -4.05
C LEU A 51 -3.44 -7.63 -2.72
N ILE A 52 -2.71 -7.35 -1.62
CA ILE A 52 -3.29 -7.16 -0.28
C ILE A 52 -4.28 -5.99 -0.30
N ASP A 53 -3.87 -4.84 -0.84
CA ASP A 53 -4.71 -3.64 -0.95
C ASP A 53 -5.96 -3.91 -1.80
N GLY A 54 -5.80 -4.66 -2.89
CA GLY A 54 -6.91 -5.08 -3.75
C GLY A 54 -7.91 -5.97 -3.03
N ILE A 55 -7.43 -6.93 -2.21
CA ILE A 55 -8.28 -7.80 -1.40
C ILE A 55 -9.03 -6.97 -0.34
N ILE A 56 -8.36 -6.04 0.33
CA ILE A 56 -8.98 -5.16 1.34
C ILE A 56 -10.05 -4.28 0.70
N GLY A 57 -9.72 -3.62 -0.41
CA GLY A 57 -10.66 -2.80 -1.16
C GLY A 57 -11.87 -3.59 -1.67
N TRP A 58 -11.64 -4.79 -2.23
CA TRP A 58 -12.70 -5.68 -2.67
C TRP A 58 -13.59 -6.15 -1.52
N ALA A 59 -13.00 -6.55 -0.39
CA ALA A 59 -13.75 -6.94 0.80
C ALA A 59 -14.70 -5.82 1.24
N ASN A 60 -14.23 -4.58 1.25
CA ASN A 60 -15.05 -3.43 1.64
C ASN A 60 -16.25 -3.16 0.68
N LEU A 61 -16.19 -3.60 -0.58
CA LEU A 61 -17.30 -3.50 -1.52
C LEU A 61 -18.40 -4.55 -1.29
N ILE A 62 -18.05 -5.71 -0.73
CA ILE A 62 -18.95 -6.87 -0.61
C ILE A 62 -19.45 -7.09 0.82
N THR A 63 -18.83 -6.45 1.81
CA THR A 63 -19.26 -6.50 3.21
C THR A 63 -20.17 -5.32 3.56
N THR A 64 -20.83 -5.42 4.71
CA THR A 64 -21.57 -4.28 5.27
C THR A 64 -20.63 -3.09 5.47
N PRO A 65 -21.02 -1.87 5.07
CA PRO A 65 -20.22 -0.68 5.30
C PRO A 65 -19.80 -0.55 6.76
N ALA A 66 -18.52 -0.29 6.98
CA ALA A 66 -17.98 -0.02 8.30
C ALA A 66 -18.65 1.23 8.91
N THR A 67 -18.82 1.22 10.24
CA THR A 67 -19.20 2.42 10.98
C THR A 67 -18.04 3.43 10.98
N MET A 68 -18.36 4.71 11.14
CA MET A 68 -17.35 5.77 11.14
C MET A 68 -16.32 5.58 12.27
N ASP A 69 -16.75 5.23 13.48
CA ASP A 69 -15.85 4.93 14.61
C ASP A 69 -14.87 3.78 14.31
N PHE A 70 -15.36 2.74 13.65
CA PHE A 70 -14.52 1.62 13.23
C PHE A 70 -13.50 2.07 12.19
N LEU A 71 -13.95 2.85 11.19
CA LEU A 71 -13.08 3.37 10.13
C LEU A 71 -11.96 4.25 10.70
N GLN A 72 -12.29 5.21 11.57
CA GLN A 72 -11.32 6.08 12.24
C GLN A 72 -10.27 5.27 13.02
N LYS A 73 -10.72 4.23 13.72
CA LYS A 73 -9.83 3.34 14.48
C LYS A 73 -8.88 2.57 13.56
N VAL A 74 -9.40 1.98 12.49
CA VAL A 74 -8.58 1.23 11.52
C VAL A 74 -7.56 2.14 10.85
N LEU A 75 -7.97 3.31 10.35
CA LEU A 75 -7.08 4.28 9.71
C LEU A 75 -6.00 4.80 10.66
N SER A 76 -6.33 5.03 11.93
CA SER A 76 -5.35 5.44 12.95
C SER A 76 -4.31 4.35 13.20
N ILE A 77 -4.73 3.09 13.27
CA ILE A 77 -3.83 1.94 13.44
C ILE A 77 -2.94 1.78 12.21
N ASN A 78 -3.51 1.83 11.00
CA ASN A 78 -2.72 1.69 9.78
C ASN A 78 -1.72 2.83 9.60
N THR A 79 -2.13 4.08 9.83
CA THR A 79 -1.23 5.23 9.81
C THR A 79 -0.01 5.02 10.72
N PHE A 80 -0.21 4.42 11.91
CA PHE A 80 0.89 4.05 12.80
C PHE A 80 1.74 2.89 12.25
N LEU A 81 1.10 1.85 11.71
CA LEU A 81 1.80 0.72 11.08
C LEU A 81 2.66 1.17 9.89
N ASP A 82 2.23 2.17 9.11
CA ASP A 82 3.01 2.69 7.99
C ASP A 82 4.34 3.30 8.42
N PHE A 83 4.40 3.96 9.58
CA PHE A 83 5.69 4.40 10.15
C PHE A 83 6.62 3.21 10.46
N ILE A 84 6.06 2.10 10.95
CA ILE A 84 6.81 0.87 11.20
C ILE A 84 7.29 0.27 9.88
N TYR A 85 6.42 0.20 8.86
CA TYR A 85 6.78 -0.30 7.53
C TYR A 85 7.87 0.55 6.88
N ILE A 86 7.75 1.87 6.91
CA ILE A 86 8.76 2.79 6.37
C ILE A 86 10.10 2.58 7.11
N THR A 87 10.07 2.46 8.44
CA THR A 87 11.29 2.19 9.22
C THR A 87 11.92 0.85 8.82
N ALA A 88 11.13 -0.20 8.66
CA ALA A 88 11.60 -1.50 8.18
C ALA A 88 12.17 -1.41 6.75
N GLY A 89 11.52 -0.63 5.87
CA GLY A 89 12.00 -0.35 4.52
C GLY A 89 13.37 0.32 4.52
N LEU A 90 13.59 1.34 5.36
CA LEU A 90 14.88 2.00 5.53
C LEU A 90 15.96 1.03 6.01
N VAL A 91 15.64 0.19 6.99
CA VAL A 91 16.56 -0.86 7.48
C VAL A 91 16.94 -1.81 6.34
N LEU A 92 15.96 -2.28 5.55
CA LEU A 92 16.21 -3.18 4.42
C LEU A 92 17.08 -2.53 3.32
N VAL A 93 16.86 -1.24 3.02
CA VAL A 93 17.67 -0.49 2.05
C VAL A 93 19.12 -0.32 2.51
N ALA A 94 19.37 -0.20 3.82
CA ALA A 94 20.72 -0.08 4.36
C ALA A 94 21.54 -1.38 4.25
N LEU A 95 20.89 -2.54 4.06
CA LEU A 95 21.58 -3.82 3.93
C LEU A 95 22.23 -3.99 2.55
N ALA A 96 23.39 -4.65 2.48
CA ALA A 96 24.17 -4.76 1.24
C ALA A 96 23.55 -5.66 0.15
N LYS A 97 22.63 -6.57 0.51
CA LYS A 97 22.08 -7.59 -0.41
C LYS A 97 21.09 -6.96 -1.41
N PRO A 98 21.28 -7.13 -2.75
CA PRO A 98 20.41 -6.53 -3.76
C PRO A 98 18.91 -6.84 -3.58
N VAL A 99 18.57 -8.08 -3.26
CA VAL A 99 17.19 -8.51 -2.99
C VAL A 99 16.57 -7.74 -1.82
N LEU A 100 17.31 -7.60 -0.71
CA LEU A 100 16.82 -6.89 0.48
C LEU A 100 16.62 -5.41 0.18
N LYS A 101 17.51 -4.79 -0.60
CA LYS A 101 17.32 -3.41 -1.07
C LYS A 101 16.07 -3.28 -1.92
N GLY A 102 15.84 -4.19 -2.87
CA GLY A 102 14.66 -4.17 -3.74
C GLY A 102 13.37 -4.24 -2.92
N PHE A 103 13.30 -5.15 -1.95
CA PHE A 103 12.19 -5.20 -0.99
C PHE A 103 12.06 -3.93 -0.17
N GLY A 104 13.16 -3.39 0.34
CA GLY A 104 13.16 -2.15 1.12
C GLY A 104 12.58 -0.97 0.33
N PHE A 105 13.04 -0.74 -0.90
CA PHE A 105 12.51 0.32 -1.76
C PHE A 105 11.02 0.13 -2.10
N ALA A 106 10.56 -1.11 -2.29
CA ALA A 106 9.15 -1.39 -2.50
C ALA A 106 8.31 -1.08 -1.26
N VAL A 107 8.76 -1.50 -0.08
CA VAL A 107 8.09 -1.19 1.20
C VAL A 107 8.07 0.31 1.47
N LEU A 108 9.14 1.04 1.14
CA LEU A 108 9.15 2.50 1.24
C LEU A 108 8.10 3.13 0.33
N LEU A 109 8.06 2.74 -0.95
CA LEU A 109 7.08 3.29 -1.89
C LEU A 109 5.64 3.04 -1.43
N GLN A 110 5.33 1.80 -1.04
CA GLN A 110 4.01 1.42 -0.55
C GLN A 110 3.67 2.14 0.76
N GLY A 111 4.56 2.09 1.75
CA GLY A 111 4.34 2.71 3.05
C GLY A 111 4.21 4.23 2.99
N PHE A 112 4.98 4.94 2.15
CA PHE A 112 4.81 6.38 2.01
C PHE A 112 3.49 6.75 1.34
N PHE A 113 3.07 6.00 0.32
CA PHE A 113 1.76 6.23 -0.30
C PHE A 113 0.63 5.98 0.71
N LEU A 114 0.63 4.82 1.37
CA LEU A 114 -0.41 4.42 2.33
C LEU A 114 -0.45 5.36 3.54
N LEU A 115 0.69 5.81 4.05
CA LEU A 115 0.74 6.79 5.14
C LEU A 115 -0.01 8.09 4.78
N ILE A 116 0.26 8.63 3.59
CA ILE A 116 -0.40 9.86 3.13
C ILE A 116 -1.88 9.58 2.90
N PHE A 117 -2.20 8.46 2.26
CA PHE A 117 -3.55 8.05 1.94
C PHE A 117 -4.41 7.92 3.20
N ASP A 118 -3.95 7.13 4.18
CA ASP A 118 -4.66 6.87 5.41
C ASP A 118 -4.77 8.11 6.29
N ALA A 119 -3.71 8.94 6.38
CA ALA A 119 -3.75 10.19 7.13
C ALA A 119 -4.77 11.18 6.54
N VAL A 120 -4.86 11.27 5.21
CA VAL A 120 -5.86 12.13 4.54
C VAL A 120 -7.27 11.63 4.84
N PHE A 121 -7.55 10.34 4.68
CA PHE A 121 -8.87 9.79 4.95
C PHE A 121 -9.25 9.85 6.44
N LEU A 122 -8.28 9.66 7.33
CA LEU A 122 -8.48 9.82 8.77
C LEU A 122 -8.88 11.26 9.09
N PHE A 123 -8.15 12.24 8.56
CA PHE A 123 -8.49 13.65 8.74
C PHE A 123 -9.89 13.99 8.20
N LEU A 124 -10.24 13.50 7.00
CA LEU A 124 -11.56 13.71 6.41
C LEU A 124 -12.67 13.06 7.24
N SER A 125 -12.42 11.88 7.81
CA SER A 125 -13.40 11.15 8.64
C SER A 125 -13.76 11.87 9.95
N TYR A 126 -12.89 12.73 10.47
CA TYR A 126 -13.18 13.57 11.64
C TYR A 126 -13.92 14.88 11.29
N ARG A 127 -14.04 15.19 9.99
CA ARG A 127 -14.69 16.41 9.48
C ARG A 127 -16.07 16.16 8.89
N ALA A 128 -16.45 14.90 8.70
CA ALA A 128 -17.74 14.45 8.18
C ALA A 128 -18.80 14.40 9.28
#